data_AF-A0A1Q3WCA3-F1
#
_entry.id   AF-A0A1Q3WCA3-F1
#
_cell.length_a   1.000
_cell.length_b   1.000
_cell.length_c   1.000
_cell.angle_alpha   90.00
_cell.angle_beta   90.00
_cell.angle_gamma   90.00
#
_symmetry.space_group_name_H-M   'P 1'
#
loop_
_entity.id
_entity.type
_entity.pdbx_description
1 polymer ?
#
loop_
_entity_poly.entity_id
_entity_poly.type
_entity_poly.pdbx_seq_one_letter_code
_entity_poly.pdbx_strand_id
1 'polypeptide(L)'
;MRHPIEKYNQNQAEALASLPEDQREWMARMFRIGNATYCYYNRAKELAVFDSADQSTPPAQDLLDWLEQQLSPKTPSRSAQELLQIYFEEYLEGLPHDGLRRAEKAAGLEKAKTSFPFRRYVLERHDMGMDEFLRQHLSEEDYAFHVECGKPLTDDNESGS
;
A
#
# COMPACT_ATOMS: atom_id res chain seq x y z
N MET A 1 -13.22 5.06 4.12
CA MET A 1 -11.88 5.18 4.71
C MET A 1 -11.55 6.62 5.10
N ARG A 2 -10.98 6.87 6.29
CA ARG A 2 -10.46 8.20 6.70
C ARG A 2 -9.06 8.44 6.15
N HIS A 3 -8.68 9.70 6.01
CA HIS A 3 -7.32 10.06 5.64
C HIS A 3 -6.38 9.85 6.85
N PRO A 4 -5.13 9.37 6.65
CA PRO A 4 -4.19 9.13 7.75
C PRO A 4 -3.69 10.42 8.43
N ILE A 5 -3.68 11.54 7.70
CA ILE A 5 -3.31 12.87 8.23
C ILE A 5 -4.58 13.63 8.65
N GLU A 6 -4.69 13.96 9.93
CA GLU A 6 -5.92 14.49 10.55
C GLU A 6 -6.40 15.84 9.99
N LYS A 7 -5.47 16.70 9.56
CA LYS A 7 -5.80 17.97 8.89
C LYS A 7 -6.75 17.77 7.71
N TYR A 8 -6.57 16.70 6.92
CA TYR A 8 -7.45 16.44 5.78
C TYR A 8 -8.81 15.89 6.21
N ASN A 9 -8.89 15.13 7.32
CA ASN A 9 -10.19 14.71 7.86
C ASN A 9 -11.04 15.92 8.30
N GLN A 10 -10.41 16.93 8.92
CA GLN A 10 -11.07 18.17 9.32
C GLN A 10 -11.59 18.94 8.10
N ASN A 11 -10.74 19.15 7.09
CA ASN A 11 -11.14 19.81 5.85
C ASN A 11 -12.27 19.06 5.11
N GLN A 12 -12.24 17.72 5.10
CA GLN A 12 -13.28 16.89 4.49
C GLN A 12 -14.62 17.06 5.23
N ALA A 13 -14.60 17.11 6.57
CA ALA A 13 -15.80 17.34 7.37
C ALA A 13 -16.41 18.73 7.14
N GLU A 14 -15.57 19.77 7.07
CA GLU A 14 -16.00 21.14 6.75
C GLU A 14 -16.61 21.23 5.34
N ALA A 15 -15.96 20.60 4.36
CA ALA A 15 -16.47 20.53 2.99
C ALA A 15 -17.86 19.87 2.96
N LEU A 16 -18.02 18.71 3.60
CA LEU A 16 -19.31 18.01 3.65
C LEU A 16 -20.40 18.82 4.36
N ALA A 17 -20.06 19.53 5.44
CA ALA A 17 -21.01 20.39 6.15
C ALA A 17 -21.50 21.57 5.29
N SER A 18 -20.66 22.08 4.40
CA SER A 18 -21.00 23.20 3.51
C SER A 18 -21.80 22.81 2.26
N LEU A 19 -21.83 21.52 1.90
CA LEU A 19 -22.50 21.05 0.69
C LEU A 19 -24.02 20.89 0.87
N PRO A 20 -24.81 21.07 -0.21
CA PRO A 20 -26.20 20.62 -0.27
C PRO A 20 -26.34 19.13 0.05
N GLU A 21 -27.43 18.75 0.73
CA GLU A 21 -27.64 17.39 1.24
C GLU A 21 -27.55 16.31 0.14
N ASP A 22 -28.10 16.60 -1.04
CA ASP A 22 -28.09 15.74 -2.22
C ASP A 22 -26.69 15.50 -2.82
N GLN A 23 -25.71 16.37 -2.51
CA GLN A 23 -24.33 16.27 -2.98
C GLN A 23 -23.38 15.65 -1.95
N ARG A 24 -23.78 15.61 -0.68
CA ARG A 24 -22.90 15.18 0.43
C ARG A 24 -22.44 13.74 0.27
N GLU A 25 -23.33 12.81 -0.06
CA GLU A 25 -22.95 11.40 -0.15
C GLU A 25 -22.00 11.14 -1.31
N TRP A 26 -22.23 11.76 -2.46
CA TRP A 26 -21.32 11.67 -3.59
C TRP A 26 -19.91 12.16 -3.21
N MET A 27 -19.81 13.33 -2.56
CA MET A 27 -18.53 13.87 -2.13
C MET A 27 -17.87 13.00 -1.05
N ALA A 28 -18.64 12.47 -0.11
CA ALA A 28 -18.14 11.60 0.95
C ALA A 28 -17.55 10.32 0.36
N ARG A 29 -18.20 9.71 -0.66
CA ARG A 29 -17.66 8.59 -1.41
C ARG A 29 -16.34 8.93 -2.10
N MET A 30 -16.27 10.07 -2.79
CA MET A 30 -15.04 10.52 -3.44
C MET A 30 -13.88 10.68 -2.44
N PHE A 31 -14.15 11.22 -1.24
CA PHE A 31 -13.15 11.26 -0.18
C PHE A 31 -12.72 9.87 0.28
N ARG A 32 -13.65 8.92 0.49
CA ARG A 32 -13.29 7.57 0.93
C ARG A 32 -12.42 6.84 -0.09
N ILE A 33 -12.76 6.93 -1.38
CA ILE A 33 -11.98 6.34 -2.48
C ILE A 33 -10.62 7.03 -2.58
N GLY A 34 -10.59 8.37 -2.62
CA GLY A 34 -9.34 9.14 -2.70
C GLY A 34 -8.40 8.88 -1.52
N ASN A 35 -8.94 8.76 -0.31
CA ASN A 35 -8.18 8.41 0.88
C ASN A 35 -7.57 7.00 0.77
N ALA A 36 -8.32 6.02 0.26
CA ALA A 36 -7.81 4.66 0.05
C ALA A 36 -6.69 4.61 -1.00
N THR A 37 -6.89 5.28 -2.13
CA THR A 37 -5.89 5.42 -3.18
C THR A 37 -4.63 6.12 -2.66
N TYR A 38 -4.78 7.17 -1.84
CA TYR A 38 -3.66 7.85 -1.20
C TYR A 38 -2.88 6.92 -0.27
N CYS A 39 -3.56 6.11 0.55
CA CYS A 39 -2.92 5.14 1.43
C CYS A 39 -2.14 4.09 0.64
N TYR A 40 -2.69 3.55 -0.46
CA TYR A 40 -1.95 2.64 -1.32
C TYR A 40 -0.71 3.30 -1.89
N TYR A 41 -0.83 4.50 -2.46
CA TYR A 41 0.33 5.18 -3.04
C TYR A 41 1.37 5.58 -2.01
N ASN A 42 1.00 5.91 -0.78
CA ASN A 42 1.99 6.19 0.25
C ASN A 42 2.68 4.92 0.75
N ARG A 43 1.97 3.79 0.80
CA ARG A 43 2.57 2.48 1.03
C ARG A 43 3.50 2.08 -0.12
N ALA A 44 3.15 2.41 -1.36
CA ALA A 44 4.02 2.26 -2.52
C ALA A 44 5.12 3.34 -2.58
N LYS A 45 4.95 4.51 -1.96
CA LYS A 45 6.03 5.50 -1.82
C LYS A 45 7.02 5.09 -0.74
N GLU A 46 6.63 4.28 0.23
CA GLU A 46 7.64 3.53 0.97
C GLU A 46 8.47 2.59 0.07
N LEU A 47 8.06 2.29 -1.16
CA LEU A 47 8.89 1.68 -2.21
C LEU A 47 9.61 2.74 -3.10
N ALA A 48 9.04 3.94 -3.28
CA ALA A 48 9.51 4.95 -4.25
C ALA A 48 10.31 6.15 -3.67
N VAL A 49 10.30 6.41 -2.35
CA VAL A 49 11.12 7.44 -1.66
C VAL A 49 12.62 7.20 -1.85
N PHE A 50 13.00 6.04 -2.38
CA PHE A 50 14.37 5.62 -2.59
C PHE A 50 15.01 6.09 -3.91
N ASP A 51 14.33 6.91 -4.70
CA ASP A 51 14.91 7.60 -5.87
C ASP A 51 15.30 9.06 -5.57
N SER A 52 15.09 9.54 -4.33
CA SER A 52 15.41 10.92 -3.93
C SER A 52 16.33 10.95 -2.72
N ALA A 53 17.47 11.62 -2.86
CA ALA A 53 18.58 11.67 -1.90
C ALA A 53 18.30 12.47 -0.60
N ASP A 54 17.04 12.59 -0.16
CA ASP A 54 16.67 13.31 1.06
C ASP A 54 16.44 12.34 2.22
N GLN A 55 17.38 12.32 3.16
CA GLN A 55 17.47 11.42 4.32
C GLN A 55 16.59 11.84 5.51
N SER A 56 15.64 12.76 5.31
CA SER A 56 14.82 13.34 6.38
C SER A 56 13.55 12.53 6.74
N THR A 57 13.36 11.35 6.16
CA THR A 57 12.23 10.47 6.50
C THR A 57 12.62 9.59 7.70
N PRO A 58 11.82 9.55 8.79
CA PRO A 58 12.12 8.69 9.94
C PRO A 58 12.31 7.23 9.50
N PRO A 59 13.14 6.43 10.19
CA PRO A 59 13.44 5.08 9.77
C PRO A 59 12.11 4.37 9.58
N ALA A 60 11.87 3.94 8.34
CA ALA A 60 10.71 3.17 8.01
C ALA A 60 10.65 2.00 9.00
N GLN A 61 9.51 1.84 9.66
CA GLN A 61 9.14 0.76 10.57
C GLN A 61 10.00 -0.50 10.37
N ASP A 62 10.55 -1.09 11.44
CA ASP A 62 11.29 -2.38 11.36
C ASP A 62 10.45 -3.37 10.54
N LEU A 63 11.09 -4.08 9.58
CA LEU A 63 10.37 -4.99 8.69
C LEU A 63 9.59 -6.06 9.45
N LEU A 64 10.07 -6.46 10.63
CA LEU A 64 9.37 -7.38 11.50
C LEU A 64 8.06 -6.76 11.99
N ASP A 65 8.12 -5.57 12.59
CA ASP A 65 6.93 -4.84 13.06
C ASP A 65 5.93 -4.60 11.92
N TRP A 66 6.43 -4.23 10.73
CA TRP A 66 5.58 -4.05 9.56
C TRP A 66 4.88 -5.35 9.17
N LEU A 67 5.62 -6.46 9.12
CA LEU A 67 5.09 -7.77 8.76
C LEU A 67 4.10 -8.29 9.80
N GLU A 68 4.35 -8.04 11.10
CA GLU A 68 3.39 -8.32 12.17
C GLU A 68 2.07 -7.56 11.98
N GLN A 69 2.11 -6.30 11.56
CA GLN A 69 0.90 -5.52 11.25
C GLN A 69 0.17 -6.04 10.01
N GLN A 70 0.87 -6.66 9.06
CA GLN A 70 0.28 -7.22 7.84
C GLN A 70 -0.36 -8.60 8.03
N LEU A 71 0.19 -9.40 8.95
CA LEU A 71 -0.36 -10.70 9.30
C LEU A 71 -1.62 -10.50 10.16
N SER A 72 -2.73 -10.20 9.49
CA SER A 72 -4.07 -10.17 10.10
C SER A 72 -4.31 -11.44 10.94
N PRO A 73 -5.04 -11.39 12.07
CA PRO A 73 -5.21 -12.54 12.97
C PRO A 73 -5.95 -13.73 12.36
N LYS A 74 -6.42 -13.64 11.10
CA LYS A 74 -7.17 -14.70 10.40
C LYS A 74 -6.28 -15.81 9.81
N THR A 75 -5.30 -16.27 10.60
CA THR A 75 -4.47 -17.48 10.43
C THR A 75 -3.08 -17.25 9.83
N PRO A 76 -2.07 -16.85 10.63
CA PRO A 76 -0.69 -17.16 10.31
C PRO A 76 -0.38 -18.60 10.73
N SER A 77 -0.09 -19.48 9.76
CA SER A 77 0.58 -20.77 10.02
C SER A 77 2.03 -20.58 10.50
N ARG A 78 2.59 -19.38 10.34
CA ARG A 78 3.99 -19.00 10.64
C ARG A 78 4.03 -17.58 11.21
N SER A 79 4.87 -17.36 12.20
CA SER A 79 5.15 -16.03 12.78
C SER A 79 5.80 -15.09 11.75
N ALA A 80 5.73 -13.77 12.01
CA ALA A 80 6.41 -12.76 11.20
C ALA A 80 7.92 -13.03 11.11
N GLN A 81 8.54 -13.44 12.23
CA GLN A 81 9.96 -13.80 12.28
C GLN A 81 10.30 -14.97 11.34
N GLU A 82 9.49 -16.04 11.35
CA GLU A 82 9.71 -17.20 10.48
C GLU A 82 9.55 -16.84 9.00
N LEU A 83 8.56 -16.03 8.66
CA LEU A 83 8.38 -15.55 7.28
C LEU A 83 9.54 -14.66 6.84
N LEU A 84 9.99 -13.75 7.70
CA LEU A 84 11.11 -12.87 7.40
C LEU A 84 12.41 -13.65 7.18
N GLN A 85 12.64 -14.71 7.96
CA GLN A 85 13.76 -15.64 7.75
C GLN A 85 13.67 -16.37 6.40
N ILE A 86 12.48 -16.89 6.04
CA ILE A 86 12.25 -17.53 4.73
C ILE A 86 12.53 -16.53 3.59
N TYR A 87 12.01 -15.31 3.70
CA TYR A 87 12.23 -14.28 2.68
C TYR A 87 13.70 -13.92 2.56
N PHE A 88 14.45 -13.90 3.66
CA PHE A 88 15.88 -13.64 3.62
C PHE A 88 16.64 -14.72 2.87
N GLU A 89 16.30 -15.98 3.08
CA GLU A 89 16.90 -17.11 2.37
C GLU A 89 16.59 -17.05 0.87
N GLU A 90 15.32 -16.82 0.49
CA GLU A 90 14.91 -16.67 -0.91
C GLU A 90 15.55 -15.43 -1.57
N TYR A 91 15.64 -14.31 -0.85
CA TYR A 91 16.33 -13.11 -1.30
C TYR A 91 17.81 -13.41 -1.58
N LEU A 92 18.48 -14.09 -0.64
CA LEU A 92 19.86 -14.51 -0.82
C LEU A 92 20.00 -15.39 -2.05
N GLU A 93 19.10 -16.34 -2.30
CA GLU A 93 19.09 -17.21 -3.49
C GLU A 93 18.85 -16.44 -4.81
N GLY A 94 18.07 -15.37 -4.76
CA GLY A 94 17.80 -14.49 -5.91
C GLY A 94 18.96 -13.56 -6.30
N LEU A 95 19.99 -13.42 -5.46
CA LEU A 95 21.10 -12.50 -5.75
C LEU A 95 21.95 -12.98 -6.96
N PRO A 96 22.34 -12.09 -7.87
CA PRO A 96 23.04 -12.46 -9.11
C PRO A 96 24.53 -12.77 -8.90
N HIS A 97 25.12 -12.35 -7.78
CA HIS A 97 26.56 -12.46 -7.54
C HIS A 97 26.87 -13.17 -6.22
N ASP A 98 27.68 -14.23 -6.28
CA ASP A 98 28.02 -15.04 -5.11
C ASP A 98 28.83 -14.29 -4.05
N GLY A 99 29.64 -13.31 -4.45
CA GLY A 99 30.35 -12.44 -3.52
C GLY A 99 29.39 -11.62 -2.65
N LEU A 100 28.40 -11.00 -3.29
CA LEU A 100 27.35 -10.24 -2.61
C LEU A 100 26.50 -11.15 -1.72
N ARG A 101 26.10 -12.31 -2.24
CA ARG A 101 25.36 -13.32 -1.48
C ARG A 101 26.09 -13.76 -0.21
N ARG A 102 27.38 -14.06 -0.29
CA ARG A 102 28.19 -14.41 0.88
C ARG A 102 28.29 -13.27 1.88
N ALA A 103 28.47 -12.03 1.40
CA ALA A 103 28.56 -10.86 2.27
C ALA A 103 27.24 -10.58 3.00
N GLU A 104 26.10 -10.60 2.30
CA GLU A 104 24.77 -10.44 2.88
C GLU A 104 24.44 -11.58 3.86
N LYS A 105 24.75 -12.83 3.50
CA LYS A 105 24.56 -13.99 4.39
C LYS A 105 25.39 -13.88 5.67
N ALA A 106 26.64 -13.43 5.57
CA ALA A 106 27.51 -13.23 6.72
C ALA A 106 27.07 -12.05 7.61
N ALA A 107 26.48 -11.02 7.01
CA ALA A 107 25.87 -9.89 7.72
C ALA A 107 24.61 -10.31 8.51
N GLY A 108 23.83 -11.25 7.99
CA GLY A 108 22.68 -11.84 8.66
C GLY A 108 21.41 -10.98 8.63
N LEU A 109 20.32 -11.57 9.11
CA LEU A 109 18.98 -11.00 9.01
C LEU A 109 18.81 -9.66 9.74
N GLU A 110 19.42 -9.53 10.92
CA GLU A 110 19.31 -8.30 11.72
C GLU A 110 19.85 -7.06 10.99
N LYS A 111 20.87 -7.24 10.16
CA LYS A 111 21.37 -6.17 9.29
C LYS A 111 20.50 -6.03 8.04
N ALA A 112 20.12 -7.16 7.42
CA ALA A 112 19.31 -7.17 6.21
C ALA A 112 17.94 -6.49 6.39
N LYS A 113 17.27 -6.64 7.54
CA LYS A 113 15.94 -6.03 7.78
C LYS A 113 15.94 -4.49 7.75
N THR A 114 17.10 -3.88 7.92
CA THR A 114 17.30 -2.43 7.78
C THR A 114 17.92 -2.04 6.44
N SER A 115 18.31 -3.02 5.62
CA SER A 115 18.93 -2.78 4.32
C SER A 115 17.86 -2.49 3.26
N PHE A 116 18.18 -1.54 2.39
CA PHE A 116 17.28 -1.14 1.30
C PHE A 116 16.90 -2.29 0.35
N PRO A 117 17.85 -3.11 -0.15
CA PRO A 117 17.53 -4.16 -1.12
C PRO A 117 16.58 -5.23 -0.57
N PHE A 118 16.79 -5.64 0.69
CA PHE A 118 15.95 -6.66 1.29
C PHE A 118 14.58 -6.12 1.68
N ARG A 119 14.52 -4.87 2.20
CA ARG A 119 13.24 -4.18 2.45
C ARG A 119 12.40 -4.10 1.18
N ARG A 120 12.99 -3.70 0.05
CA ARG A 120 12.31 -3.65 -1.24
C ARG A 120 11.77 -5.03 -1.64
N TYR A 121 12.59 -6.08 -1.54
CA TYR A 121 12.16 -7.45 -1.86
C TYR A 121 10.95 -7.91 -1.04
N VAL A 122 10.96 -7.68 0.28
CA VAL A 122 9.84 -8.05 1.17
C VAL A 122 8.57 -7.26 0.81
N LEU A 123 8.70 -5.96 0.57
CA LEU A 123 7.56 -5.12 0.23
C LEU A 123 6.94 -5.48 -1.13
N GLU A 124 7.77 -5.73 -2.16
CA GLU A 124 7.29 -6.16 -3.49
C GLU A 124 6.56 -7.51 -3.41
N ARG A 125 7.06 -8.45 -2.60
CA ARG A 125 6.39 -9.75 -2.39
C ARG A 125 4.99 -9.62 -1.79
N HIS A 126 4.78 -8.56 -1.00
CA HIS A 126 3.53 -8.29 -0.32
C HIS A 126 2.70 -7.18 -1.01
N ASP A 127 3.09 -6.75 -2.20
CA ASP A 127 2.27 -5.84 -3.00
C ASP A 127 1.12 -6.62 -3.65
N MET A 128 -0.07 -6.45 -3.08
CA MET A 128 -1.30 -7.04 -3.60
C MET A 128 -1.84 -6.31 -4.85
N GLY A 129 -1.28 -5.15 -5.18
CA GLY A 129 -1.78 -4.26 -6.23
C GLY A 129 -2.92 -3.36 -5.77
N MET A 130 -3.12 -2.25 -6.49
CA MET A 130 -4.11 -1.21 -6.17
C MET A 130 -5.53 -1.76 -6.12
N ASP A 131 -5.95 -2.54 -7.12
CA ASP A 131 -7.33 -3.01 -7.23
C ASP A 131 -7.73 -3.88 -6.03
N GLU A 132 -6.92 -4.88 -5.73
CA GLU A 132 -7.13 -5.78 -4.59
C GLU A 132 -7.02 -5.02 -3.25
N PHE A 133 -6.14 -4.02 -3.15
CA PHE A 133 -6.07 -3.14 -1.99
C PHE A 133 -7.38 -2.36 -1.81
N LEU A 134 -7.89 -1.70 -2.86
CA LEU A 134 -9.13 -0.94 -2.81
C LEU A 134 -10.32 -1.84 -2.45
N ARG A 135 -10.38 -3.05 -3.02
CA ARG A 135 -11.41 -4.05 -2.72
C ARG A 135 -11.46 -4.43 -1.24
N GLN A 136 -10.31 -4.49 -0.56
CA GLN A 136 -10.23 -4.82 0.86
C GLN A 136 -10.48 -3.63 1.81
N HIS A 137 -10.28 -2.39 1.35
CA HIS A 137 -10.30 -1.19 2.20
C HIS A 137 -11.50 -0.26 1.97
N LEU A 138 -12.31 -0.50 0.94
CA LEU A 138 -13.56 0.18 0.67
C LEU A 138 -14.77 -0.67 1.05
N SER A 139 -15.94 -0.03 1.21
CA SER A 139 -17.20 -0.77 1.24
C SER A 139 -17.48 -1.38 -0.14
N GLU A 140 -18.33 -2.40 -0.19
CA GLU A 140 -18.76 -3.01 -1.46
C GLU A 140 -19.34 -1.96 -2.43
N GLU A 141 -20.14 -1.02 -1.92
CA GLU A 141 -20.73 0.07 -2.72
C GLU A 141 -19.69 1.05 -3.27
N ASP A 142 -18.73 1.47 -2.45
CA ASP A 142 -17.70 2.42 -2.88
C ASP A 142 -16.72 1.75 -3.87
N TYR A 143 -16.40 0.46 -3.69
CA TYR A 143 -15.59 -0.31 -4.62
C TYR A 143 -16.32 -0.52 -5.96
N ALA A 144 -17.60 -0.92 -5.92
CA ALA A 144 -18.41 -1.07 -7.13
C ALA A 144 -18.50 0.25 -7.93
N PHE A 145 -18.66 1.38 -7.23
CA PHE A 145 -18.63 2.70 -7.86
C PHE A 145 -17.26 3.01 -8.49
N HIS A 146 -16.16 2.71 -7.81
CA HIS A 146 -14.80 2.88 -8.37
C HIS A 146 -14.62 2.08 -9.67
N VAL A 147 -15.05 0.81 -9.67
CA VAL A 147 -14.99 -0.06 -10.85
C VAL A 147 -15.84 0.51 -11.99
N GLU A 148 -17.04 1.01 -11.70
CA GLU A 148 -17.93 1.60 -12.70
C GLU A 148 -17.32 2.85 -13.34
N CYS A 149 -16.78 3.77 -12.53
CA CYS A 149 -16.10 4.97 -13.03
C CYS A 149 -14.83 4.67 -13.84
N GLY A 150 -14.19 3.53 -13.60
CA GLY A 150 -12.99 3.10 -14.33
C GLY A 150 -13.27 2.43 -15.67
N LYS A 151 -14.53 2.12 -15.99
CA LYS A 151 -14.88 1.57 -17.31
C LYS A 151 -14.68 2.65 -18.37
N PRO A 152 -14.12 2.29 -19.55
CA PRO A 152 -14.13 3.21 -20.68
C PRO A 152 -15.58 3.60 -20.96
N LEU A 153 -15.82 4.88 -21.24
CA LEU A 153 -17.11 5.33 -21.76
C LEU A 153 -17.38 4.46 -22.99
N THR A 154 -18.39 3.60 -22.92
CA THR A 154 -18.91 2.99 -24.12
C THR A 154 -19.40 4.15 -24.97
N ASP A 155 -18.85 4.31 -26.17
CA ASP A 155 -19.35 5.25 -27.16
C ASP A 155 -20.77 4.81 -27.55
N ASP A 156 -21.76 5.12 -26.70
CA ASP A 156 -23.17 5.13 -27.07
C ASP A 156 -23.41 6.42 -27.83
N ASN A 157 -22.79 6.48 -29.00
CA ASN A 157 -23.00 7.50 -30.01
C ASN A 157 -23.30 6.81 -31.34
N GLU A 158 -24.25 5.88 -31.34
CA GLU A 158 -24.93 5.47 -32.57
C GLU A 158 -26.44 5.36 -32.33
N SER A 159 -27.18 5.92 -33.30
CA SER A 159 -28.61 5.75 -33.58
C SER A 159 -29.63 6.63 -32.82
N GLY A 160 -29.50 7.94 -32.98
CA GLY A 160 -30.66 8.81 -33.18
C GLY A 160 -30.81 9.14 -34.67
N SER A 161 -31.38 8.21 -35.45
CA SER A 161 -31.89 8.49 -36.81
C SER A 161 -33.27 9.12 -36.75
#